data_AF-A0A3E1B8U1-F1
#
_entry.id   AF-A0A3E1B8U1-F1
#
_cell.length_a   1.000
_cell.length_b   1.000
_cell.length_c   1.000
_cell.angle_alpha   90.00
_cell.angle_beta   90.00
_cell.angle_gamma   90.00
#
_symmetry.space_group_name_H-M   'P 1'
#
loop_
_entity.id
_entity.type
_entity.pdbx_description
1 polymer ?
#
loop_
_entity_poly.entity_id
_entity_poly.type
_entity_poly.pdbx_seq_one_letter_code
_entity_poly.pdbx_strand_id
1 'polypeptide(L)'
;MAEVLTITSATKMAVPADPLLIAINAYRDGLAAYDASPEDLPEGTEEDLFAALVLSADAILTNWRSPATSHEAALEAISLAEREKALFETSPVADAMEAAAIGYWKNTGGSESFGAGKPNSRLNLNDLSPDMCLTAPEAAAYLRISETTLARWRCTKRGPEHTKSGGRILYRVAVLLDHVKKNERKGTRPDR
;
A
#
# COMPACT_ATOMS: atom_id res chain seq x y z
N MET A 1 -29.39 -5.31 -53.34
CA MET A 1 -28.41 -6.16 -52.63
C MET A 1 -27.28 -5.24 -52.24
N ALA A 2 -27.12 -4.91 -50.96
CA ALA A 2 -26.10 -3.99 -50.48
C ALA A 2 -25.30 -4.69 -49.37
N GLU A 3 -23.99 -4.69 -49.55
CA GLU A 3 -22.98 -5.41 -48.75
C GLU A 3 -22.94 -4.93 -47.29
N VAL A 4 -22.89 -5.91 -46.39
CA VAL A 4 -22.66 -5.71 -44.95
C VAL A 4 -21.14 -5.70 -44.75
N LEU A 5 -20.56 -4.51 -44.54
CA LEU A 5 -19.17 -4.36 -44.12
C LEU A 5 -19.06 -4.68 -42.64
N THR A 6 -18.59 -5.89 -42.35
CA THR A 6 -18.10 -6.32 -41.03
C THR A 6 -16.87 -5.49 -40.65
N ILE A 7 -17.02 -4.66 -39.62
CA ILE A 7 -15.89 -4.00 -38.97
C ILE A 7 -15.41 -4.94 -37.87
N THR A 8 -14.34 -5.67 -38.15
CA THR A 8 -13.59 -6.46 -37.17
C THR A 8 -12.91 -5.49 -36.19
N SER A 9 -13.51 -5.28 -35.02
CA SER A 9 -12.90 -4.49 -33.96
C SER A 9 -11.81 -5.32 -33.28
N ALA A 10 -10.59 -4.82 -33.33
CA ALA A 10 -9.39 -5.47 -32.81
C ALA A 10 -9.52 -5.75 -31.30
N THR A 11 -9.40 -7.02 -30.93
CA THR A 11 -9.29 -7.50 -29.55
C THR A 11 -8.08 -6.87 -28.87
N LYS A 12 -8.31 -5.81 -28.08
CA LYS A 12 -7.38 -5.38 -27.05
C LYS A 12 -7.26 -6.55 -26.08
N MET A 13 -6.09 -7.16 -25.99
CA MET A 13 -5.79 -8.23 -25.04
C MET A 13 -6.17 -7.74 -23.63
N ALA A 14 -7.33 -8.21 -23.15
CA ALA A 14 -7.77 -7.98 -21.80
C ALA A 14 -6.80 -8.75 -20.88
N VAL A 15 -6.15 -8.05 -19.97
CA VAL A 15 -5.60 -8.67 -18.77
C VAL A 15 -6.69 -9.59 -18.22
N PRO A 16 -6.43 -10.88 -17.94
CA PRO A 16 -7.47 -11.75 -17.41
C PRO A 16 -8.01 -11.07 -16.15
N ALA A 17 -9.27 -10.64 -16.19
CA ALA A 17 -9.89 -9.93 -15.10
C ALA A 17 -9.83 -10.81 -13.85
N ASP A 18 -9.45 -10.21 -12.72
CA ASP A 18 -9.30 -10.93 -11.47
C ASP A 18 -10.61 -11.67 -11.17
N PRO A 19 -10.58 -13.01 -10.96
CA PRO A 19 -11.80 -13.78 -10.81
C PRO A 19 -12.60 -13.35 -9.57
N LEU A 20 -11.94 -12.79 -8.55
CA LEU A 20 -12.63 -12.20 -7.41
C LEU A 20 -13.37 -10.92 -7.80
N LEU A 21 -12.75 -10.06 -8.61
CA LEU A 21 -13.36 -8.82 -9.08
C LEU A 21 -14.60 -9.11 -9.95
N ILE A 22 -14.54 -10.16 -10.78
CA ILE A 22 -15.72 -10.63 -11.54
C ILE A 22 -16.86 -11.03 -10.59
N ALA A 23 -16.57 -11.79 -9.54
CA ALA A 23 -17.59 -12.23 -8.58
C ALA A 23 -18.17 -11.05 -7.78
N ILE A 24 -17.33 -10.10 -7.35
CA ILE A 24 -17.77 -8.87 -6.66
C ILE A 24 -18.69 -8.05 -7.54
N ASN A 25 -18.33 -7.86 -8.82
CA ASN A 25 -19.16 -7.11 -9.75
C ASN A 25 -20.49 -7.80 -10.03
N ALA A 26 -20.50 -9.13 -10.21
CA ALA A 26 -21.75 -9.88 -10.38
C ALA A 26 -22.70 -9.72 -9.18
N TYR A 27 -22.17 -9.73 -7.95
CA TYR A 27 -22.96 -9.50 -6.74
C TYR A 27 -23.54 -8.07 -6.69
N ARG A 28 -22.73 -7.06 -7.00
CA ARG A 28 -23.16 -5.67 -7.04
C ARG A 28 -24.19 -5.40 -8.14
N ASP A 29 -24.00 -5.99 -9.31
CA ASP A 29 -24.95 -5.89 -10.42
C ASP A 29 -26.28 -6.55 -10.06
N GLY A 30 -26.25 -7.69 -9.37
CA GLY A 30 -27.44 -8.35 -8.84
C GLY A 30 -28.20 -7.48 -7.84
N LEU A 31 -27.50 -6.85 -6.91
CA LEU A 31 -28.08 -5.91 -5.95
C LEU A 31 -28.66 -4.67 -6.64
N ALA A 32 -27.93 -4.07 -7.58
CA ALA A 32 -28.41 -2.91 -8.32
C ALA A 32 -29.65 -3.24 -9.17
N ALA A 33 -29.70 -4.45 -9.75
CA ALA A 33 -30.87 -4.93 -10.47
C ALA A 33 -32.08 -5.17 -9.54
N TYR A 34 -31.84 -5.67 -8.32
CA TYR A 34 -32.88 -5.83 -7.30
C TYR A 34 -33.39 -4.46 -6.81
N ASP A 35 -32.50 -3.52 -6.49
CA ASP A 35 -32.85 -2.16 -6.07
C ASP A 35 -33.60 -1.38 -7.15
N ALA A 36 -33.37 -1.70 -8.43
CA ALA A 36 -34.07 -1.11 -9.57
C ALA A 36 -35.44 -1.77 -9.87
N SER A 37 -35.80 -2.83 -9.13
CA SER A 37 -37.09 -3.51 -9.32
C SER A 37 -38.26 -2.64 -8.82
N PRO A 38 -39.47 -2.82 -9.38
CA PRO A 38 -40.65 -2.06 -8.93
C PRO A 38 -40.97 -2.39 -7.46
N GLU A 39 -41.39 -1.39 -6.67
CA GLU A 39 -41.80 -1.62 -5.27
C GLU A 39 -43.10 -2.44 -5.15
N ASP A 40 -43.97 -2.39 -6.16
CA ASP A 40 -45.28 -3.06 -6.16
C ASP A 40 -45.21 -4.43 -6.86
N LEU A 41 -44.42 -5.34 -6.26
CA LEU A 41 -44.32 -6.71 -6.72
C LEU A 41 -45.44 -7.58 -6.12
N PRO A 42 -45.96 -8.58 -6.87
CA PRO A 42 -46.88 -9.56 -6.32
C PRO A 42 -46.28 -10.27 -5.10
N GLU A 43 -47.11 -10.51 -4.08
CA GLU A 43 -46.70 -11.19 -2.84
C GLU A 43 -45.94 -12.50 -3.13
N GLY A 44 -44.76 -12.66 -2.54
CA GLY A 44 -43.89 -13.82 -2.71
C GLY A 44 -42.93 -13.76 -3.91
N THR A 45 -43.09 -12.84 -4.86
CA THR A 45 -42.18 -12.73 -6.03
C THR A 45 -40.87 -11.99 -5.74
N GLU A 46 -40.85 -11.18 -4.67
CA GLU A 46 -39.66 -10.45 -4.24
C GLU A 46 -38.52 -11.40 -3.82
N GLU A 47 -38.85 -12.47 -3.08
CA GLU A 47 -37.88 -13.47 -2.63
C GLU A 47 -37.30 -14.26 -3.81
N ASP A 48 -38.14 -14.66 -4.76
CA ASP A 48 -37.71 -15.35 -6.00
C ASP A 48 -36.80 -14.45 -6.85
N LEU A 49 -37.11 -13.15 -6.94
CA LEU A 49 -36.31 -12.18 -7.67
C LEU A 49 -34.94 -11.99 -7.01
N PHE A 50 -34.91 -11.82 -5.69
CA PHE A 50 -33.67 -11.73 -4.92
C PHE A 50 -32.82 -12.99 -5.09
N ALA A 51 -33.45 -14.17 -5.04
CA ALA A 51 -32.78 -15.45 -5.25
C ALA A 51 -32.14 -15.57 -6.63
N ALA A 52 -32.85 -15.13 -7.68
CA ALA A 52 -32.36 -15.17 -9.05
C ALA A 52 -31.20 -14.18 -9.28
N LEU A 53 -31.28 -12.98 -8.71
CA LEU A 53 -30.33 -11.89 -8.98
C LEU A 53 -29.11 -11.89 -8.06
N VAL A 54 -29.29 -12.18 -6.77
CA VAL A 54 -28.26 -11.92 -5.75
C VAL A 54 -27.70 -13.20 -5.15
N LEU A 55 -28.55 -14.19 -4.81
CA LEU A 55 -28.11 -15.37 -4.04
C LEU A 55 -27.07 -16.22 -4.76
N SER A 56 -27.07 -16.25 -6.09
CA SER A 56 -26.07 -17.00 -6.86
C SER A 56 -24.66 -16.42 -6.69
N ALA A 57 -24.51 -15.10 -6.79
CA ALA A 57 -23.25 -14.41 -6.58
C ALA A 57 -22.85 -14.38 -5.10
N ASP A 58 -23.82 -14.23 -4.20
CA ASP A 58 -23.61 -14.34 -2.75
C ASP A 58 -22.97 -15.69 -2.36
N ALA A 59 -23.52 -16.79 -2.89
CA ALA A 59 -23.00 -18.13 -2.61
C ALA A 59 -21.56 -18.31 -3.08
N ILE A 60 -21.17 -17.68 -4.20
CA ILE A 60 -19.78 -17.68 -4.69
C ILE A 60 -18.88 -16.94 -3.71
N LEU A 61 -19.26 -15.74 -3.29
CA LEU A 61 -18.46 -14.91 -2.38
C LEU A 61 -18.35 -15.52 -0.98
N THR A 62 -19.44 -16.05 -0.44
CA THR A 62 -19.48 -16.78 0.84
C THR A 62 -18.52 -17.98 0.87
N ASN A 63 -18.39 -18.67 -0.26
CA ASN A 63 -17.49 -19.82 -0.42
C ASN A 63 -16.10 -19.45 -0.95
N TRP A 64 -15.78 -18.17 -1.08
CA TRP A 64 -14.49 -17.74 -1.58
C TRP A 64 -13.36 -18.06 -0.60
N ARG A 65 -12.29 -18.71 -1.08
CA ARG A 65 -11.15 -19.14 -0.24
C ARG A 65 -9.78 -18.73 -0.79
N SER A 66 -9.75 -18.15 -1.99
CA SER A 66 -8.49 -17.75 -2.64
C SER A 66 -8.15 -16.30 -2.33
N PRO A 67 -6.86 -15.93 -2.18
CA PRO A 67 -6.45 -14.53 -2.16
C PRO A 67 -6.88 -13.77 -3.42
N ALA A 68 -7.07 -12.46 -3.31
CA ALA A 68 -7.16 -11.61 -4.49
C ALA A 68 -5.83 -11.67 -5.28
N THR A 69 -5.88 -11.48 -6.59
CA THR A 69 -4.70 -11.57 -7.47
C THR A 69 -4.22 -10.20 -7.96
N SER A 70 -5.00 -9.16 -7.70
CA SER A 70 -4.74 -7.77 -8.09
C SER A 70 -5.02 -6.79 -6.94
N HIS A 71 -4.35 -5.64 -6.98
CA HIS A 71 -4.56 -4.57 -5.99
C HIS A 71 -5.99 -4.04 -6.02
N GLU A 72 -6.53 -3.87 -7.23
CA GLU A 72 -7.92 -3.44 -7.46
C GLU A 72 -8.92 -4.41 -6.82
N ALA A 73 -8.79 -5.72 -7.08
CA ALA A 73 -9.68 -6.70 -6.46
C ALA A 73 -9.57 -6.75 -4.93
N ALA A 74 -8.38 -6.52 -4.37
CA ALA A 74 -8.20 -6.45 -2.92
C ALA A 74 -8.89 -5.22 -2.30
N LEU A 75 -8.84 -4.05 -2.97
CA LEU A 75 -9.55 -2.85 -2.53
C LEU A 75 -11.06 -3.01 -2.62
N GLU A 76 -11.55 -3.57 -3.73
CA GLU A 76 -12.97 -3.80 -3.93
C GLU A 76 -13.53 -4.83 -2.94
N ALA A 77 -12.73 -5.84 -2.58
CA ALA A 77 -13.08 -6.80 -1.54
C ALA A 77 -13.24 -6.12 -0.16
N ILE A 78 -12.31 -5.24 0.24
CA ILE A 78 -12.47 -4.49 1.51
C ILE A 78 -13.69 -3.58 1.46
N SER A 79 -13.90 -2.84 0.37
CA SER A 79 -15.06 -1.96 0.24
C SER A 79 -16.38 -2.74 0.36
N LEU A 80 -16.45 -3.92 -0.25
CA LEU A 80 -17.61 -4.80 -0.12
C LEU A 80 -17.77 -5.31 1.33
N ALA A 81 -16.69 -5.74 1.98
CA ALA A 81 -16.73 -6.21 3.35
C ALA A 81 -17.23 -5.15 4.33
N GLU A 82 -16.77 -3.90 4.19
CA GLU A 82 -17.21 -2.78 5.02
C GLU A 82 -18.71 -2.49 4.84
N ARG A 83 -19.21 -2.52 3.60
CA ARG A 83 -20.65 -2.39 3.31
C ARG A 83 -21.45 -3.49 3.99
N GLU A 84 -21.03 -4.74 3.84
CA GLU A 84 -21.71 -5.90 4.41
C GLU A 84 -21.78 -5.82 5.94
N LYS A 85 -20.68 -5.42 6.59
CA LYS A 85 -20.63 -5.22 8.05
C LYS A 85 -21.45 -4.03 8.54
N ALA A 86 -21.74 -3.06 7.67
CA ALA A 86 -22.63 -1.95 8.00
C ALA A 86 -24.11 -2.38 7.96
N LEU A 87 -24.46 -3.40 7.16
CA LEU A 87 -25.83 -3.90 6.99
C LEU A 87 -26.15 -5.06 7.92
N PHE A 88 -25.18 -5.94 8.18
CA PHE A 88 -25.36 -7.17 8.93
C PHE A 88 -24.35 -7.25 10.08
N GLU A 89 -24.82 -7.69 11.26
CA GLU A 89 -23.95 -7.91 12.43
C GLU A 89 -22.90 -8.99 12.15
N THR A 90 -23.25 -9.99 11.34
CA THR A 90 -22.35 -11.04 10.87
C THR A 90 -22.62 -11.30 9.38
N SER A 91 -21.56 -11.30 8.56
CA SER A 91 -21.66 -11.57 7.13
C SER A 91 -20.52 -12.49 6.69
N PRO A 92 -20.83 -13.74 6.26
CA PRO A 92 -19.83 -14.66 5.69
C PRO A 92 -19.15 -14.09 4.44
N VAL A 93 -19.86 -13.26 3.67
CA VAL A 93 -19.30 -12.54 2.52
C VAL A 93 -18.22 -11.58 3.01
N ALA A 94 -18.48 -10.78 4.04
CA ALA A 94 -17.49 -9.86 4.59
C ALA A 94 -16.23 -10.58 5.07
N ASP A 95 -16.39 -11.68 5.80
CA ASP A 95 -15.26 -12.48 6.30
C ASP A 95 -14.42 -13.05 5.14
N ALA A 96 -15.07 -13.56 4.09
CA ALA A 96 -14.40 -14.09 2.91
C ALA A 96 -13.65 -13.01 2.12
N MET A 97 -14.26 -11.83 1.96
CA MET A 97 -13.64 -10.69 1.25
C MET A 97 -12.44 -10.11 2.01
N GLU A 98 -12.53 -9.98 3.34
CA GLU A 98 -11.38 -9.59 4.17
C GLU A 98 -10.25 -10.60 4.07
N ALA A 99 -10.56 -11.91 4.14
CA ALA A 99 -9.56 -12.96 3.98
C ALA A 99 -8.88 -12.90 2.61
N ALA A 100 -9.63 -12.64 1.54
CA ALA A 100 -9.08 -12.52 0.19
C ALA A 100 -8.14 -11.32 0.04
N ALA A 101 -8.53 -10.15 0.57
CA ALA A 101 -7.73 -8.93 0.54
C ALA A 101 -6.46 -9.05 1.41
N ILE A 102 -6.60 -9.55 2.64
CA ILE A 102 -5.46 -9.83 3.53
C ILE A 102 -4.52 -10.85 2.89
N GLY A 103 -5.05 -11.87 2.23
CA GLY A 103 -4.27 -12.85 1.48
C GLY A 103 -3.42 -12.20 0.39
N TYR A 104 -4.00 -11.26 -0.38
CA TYR A 104 -3.28 -10.49 -1.39
C TYR A 104 -2.11 -9.73 -0.76
N TRP A 105 -2.34 -8.94 0.29
CA TRP A 105 -1.26 -8.16 0.93
C TRP A 105 -0.22 -9.01 1.66
N LYS A 106 -0.58 -10.19 2.16
CA LYS A 106 0.41 -11.13 2.69
C LYS A 106 1.31 -11.68 1.60
N ASN A 107 0.75 -11.96 0.42
CA ASN A 107 1.48 -12.46 -0.73
C ASN A 107 2.30 -11.36 -1.42
N THR A 108 1.75 -10.16 -1.60
CA THR A 108 2.47 -9.01 -2.16
C THR A 108 3.43 -8.38 -1.16
N GLY A 109 3.16 -8.41 0.15
CA GLY A 109 4.12 -8.03 1.19
C GLY A 109 5.36 -8.94 1.25
N GLY A 110 5.31 -10.11 0.60
CA GLY A 110 6.48 -10.97 0.35
C GLY A 110 7.21 -10.68 -0.97
N SER A 111 6.58 -9.98 -1.93
CA SER A 111 7.09 -9.77 -3.29
C SER A 111 7.30 -8.29 -3.67
N GLU A 112 6.72 -7.35 -2.96
CA GLU A 112 6.79 -5.93 -3.21
C GLU A 112 7.52 -5.25 -2.05
N SER A 113 8.83 -5.17 -2.22
CA SER A 113 9.67 -4.20 -1.55
C SER A 113 9.38 -2.80 -2.09
N PHE A 114 8.13 -2.33 -1.98
CA PHE A 114 7.86 -0.91 -2.07
C PHE A 114 8.39 -0.26 -0.80
N GLY A 115 9.45 0.53 -0.98
CA GLY A 115 10.21 1.25 0.03
C GLY A 115 9.36 2.17 0.91
N ALA A 116 8.59 1.60 1.82
CA ALA A 116 8.40 2.16 3.14
C ALA A 116 9.66 1.80 3.93
N GLY A 117 10.65 2.70 3.88
CA GLY A 117 11.85 2.58 4.67
C GLY A 117 11.49 2.38 6.14
N LYS A 118 11.59 1.14 6.63
CA LYS A 118 12.22 0.94 7.94
C LYS A 118 13.62 1.53 7.80
N PRO A 119 14.00 2.60 8.51
CA PRO A 119 15.38 3.06 8.50
C PRO A 119 16.19 2.10 9.37
N ASN A 120 16.41 0.87 8.90
CA ASN A 120 17.24 -0.12 9.58
C ASN A 120 17.84 -1.15 8.62
N SER A 121 18.00 -0.82 7.34
CA SER A 121 19.13 -1.34 6.58
C SER A 121 20.31 -0.40 6.80
N ARG A 122 21.43 -0.95 7.25
CA ARG A 122 22.69 -0.26 7.53
C ARG A 122 23.24 0.38 6.25
N LEU A 123 22.69 1.51 5.80
CA LEU A 123 23.37 2.34 4.83
C LEU A 123 24.60 2.90 5.53
N ASN A 124 25.76 2.29 5.27
CA ASN A 124 27.02 2.87 5.67
C ASN A 124 27.26 4.08 4.78
N LEU A 125 27.63 5.20 5.38
CA LEU A 125 27.91 6.45 4.67
C LEU A 125 29.03 6.30 3.62
N ASN A 126 29.89 5.30 3.77
CA ASN A 126 30.93 4.95 2.80
C ASN A 126 30.37 4.49 1.44
N ASP A 127 29.12 4.03 1.41
CA ASP A 127 28.46 3.55 0.19
C ASP A 127 27.64 4.67 -0.48
N LEU A 128 27.52 5.84 0.17
CA LEU A 128 26.81 7.01 -0.34
C LEU A 128 27.77 7.98 -1.04
N SER A 129 27.30 8.59 -2.11
CA SER A 129 28.08 9.60 -2.84
C SER A 129 28.47 10.75 -1.90
N PRO A 130 29.75 11.19 -1.89
CA PRO A 130 30.24 12.25 -0.99
C PRO A 130 29.55 13.60 -1.17
N ASP A 131 28.94 13.84 -2.33
CA ASP A 131 28.20 15.06 -2.66
C ASP A 131 26.72 15.01 -2.27
N MET A 132 26.24 13.86 -1.77
CA MET A 132 24.87 13.74 -1.31
C MET A 132 24.64 14.60 -0.06
N CYS A 133 23.47 15.25 -0.02
CA CYS A 133 23.03 16.05 1.10
C CYS A 133 22.04 15.24 1.95
N LEU A 134 22.40 14.97 3.19
CA LEU A 134 21.56 14.31 4.18
C LEU A 134 20.81 15.33 5.03
N THR A 135 19.61 14.98 5.45
CA THR A 135 18.80 15.76 6.37
C THR A 135 19.31 15.64 7.81
N ALA A 136 18.84 16.53 8.69
CA ALA A 136 19.18 16.49 10.12
C ALA A 136 18.92 15.14 10.82
N PRO A 137 17.78 14.45 10.63
CA PRO A 137 17.56 13.15 11.26
C PRO A 137 18.50 12.06 10.70
N GLU A 138 18.79 12.08 9.40
CA GLU A 138 19.71 11.13 8.76
C GLU A 138 21.16 11.33 9.24
N ALA A 139 21.62 12.58 9.32
CA ALA A 139 22.94 12.90 9.84
C ALA A 139 23.11 12.52 11.32
N ALA A 140 22.07 12.72 12.13
CA ALA A 140 22.07 12.34 13.54
C ALA A 140 22.11 10.81 13.72
N ALA A 141 21.34 10.08 12.92
CA ALA A 141 21.35 8.62 12.90
C ALA A 141 22.74 8.07 12.53
N TYR A 142 23.41 8.68 11.54
CA TYR A 142 24.78 8.31 11.16
C TYR A 142 25.78 8.50 12.30
N LEU A 143 25.76 9.65 12.95
CA LEU A 143 26.66 9.96 14.07
C LEU A 143 26.29 9.22 15.37
N ARG A 144 25.19 8.43 15.37
CA ARG A 144 24.60 7.77 16.53
C ARG A 144 24.34 8.72 17.71
N ILE A 145 23.87 9.93 17.41
CA ILE A 145 23.47 10.93 18.40
C ILE A 145 22.00 11.31 18.21
N SER A 146 21.41 11.94 19.21
CA SER A 146 20.06 12.50 19.06
C SER A 146 20.06 13.72 18.15
N GLU A 147 18.97 13.92 17.42
CA GLU A 147 18.79 15.10 16.56
C GLU A 147 18.89 16.41 17.34
N THR A 148 18.38 16.43 18.58
CA THR A 148 18.51 17.55 19.52
C THR A 148 19.97 17.88 19.84
N THR A 149 20.83 16.85 19.96
CA THR A 149 22.28 17.05 20.17
C THR A 149 22.92 17.68 18.94
N LEU A 150 22.56 17.20 17.75
CA LEU A 150 23.05 17.76 16.49
C LEU A 150 22.56 19.21 16.29
N ALA A 151 21.30 19.50 16.65
CA ALA A 151 20.75 20.87 16.65
C ALA A 151 21.51 21.79 17.60
N ARG A 152 21.84 21.30 18.80
CA ARG A 152 22.67 22.04 19.77
C ARG A 152 24.07 22.30 19.24
N TRP A 153 24.68 21.33 18.55
CA TRP A 153 26.00 21.49 17.92
C TRP A 153 26.00 22.56 16.82
N ARG A 154 24.91 22.70 16.06
CA ARG A 154 24.73 23.82 15.12
C ARG A 154 24.72 25.16 15.82
N CYS A 155 23.91 25.32 16.87
CA CYS A 155 23.81 26.58 17.61
C CYS A 155 25.13 26.95 18.32
N THR A 156 25.93 25.96 18.71
CA THR A 156 27.20 26.15 19.43
C THR A 156 28.43 26.11 18.54
N LYS A 157 28.28 25.95 17.21
CA LYS A 157 29.36 25.83 16.22
C LYS A 157 30.41 24.75 16.53
N ARG A 158 30.00 23.66 17.18
CA ARG A 158 30.88 22.53 17.56
C ARG A 158 30.72 21.29 16.68
N GLY A 159 29.77 21.31 15.75
CA GLY A 159 29.42 20.17 14.89
C GLY A 159 29.95 20.28 13.46
N PRO A 160 29.58 19.31 12.61
CA PRO A 160 29.87 19.35 11.17
C PRO A 160 29.25 20.57 10.50
N GLU A 161 29.88 21.05 9.42
CA GLU A 161 29.32 22.14 8.62
C GLU A 161 27.98 21.73 8.01
N HIS A 162 27.05 22.69 7.97
CA HIS A 162 25.70 22.49 7.46
C HIS A 162 25.38 23.55 6.43
N THR A 163 24.58 23.17 5.43
CA THR A 163 24.06 24.09 4.42
C THR A 163 22.57 24.29 4.65
N LYS A 164 22.11 25.54 4.66
CA LYS A 164 20.69 25.87 4.72
C LYS A 164 20.16 26.00 3.30
N SER A 165 19.23 25.13 2.91
CA SER A 165 18.59 25.15 1.59
C SER A 165 17.08 25.05 1.77
N GLY A 166 16.32 26.00 1.21
CA GLY A 166 14.84 25.98 1.22
C GLY A 166 14.20 25.86 2.60
N GLY A 167 14.80 26.47 3.63
CA GLY A 167 14.31 26.37 5.02
C GLY A 167 14.67 25.06 5.74
N ARG A 168 15.33 24.13 5.05
CA ARG A 168 15.84 22.88 5.62
C ARG A 168 17.34 22.96 5.86
N ILE A 169 17.82 22.12 6.78
CA ILE A 169 19.22 22.03 7.15
C ILE A 169 19.75 20.70 6.63
N LEU A 170 20.76 20.80 5.78
CA LEU A 170 21.37 19.67 5.10
C LEU A 170 22.85 19.56 5.48
N TYR A 171 23.31 18.32 5.58
CA TYR A 171 24.70 17.97 5.84
C TYR A 171 25.23 17.20 4.66
N ARG A 172 26.35 17.66 4.10
CA ARG A 172 27.01 16.91 3.03
C ARG A 172 27.68 15.68 3.63
N VAL A 173 27.55 14.54 2.95
CA VAL A 173 28.18 13.27 3.33
C VAL A 173 29.69 13.43 3.57
N ALA A 174 30.41 14.09 2.67
CA ALA A 174 31.85 14.35 2.81
C ALA A 174 32.22 15.08 4.11
N VAL A 175 31.39 16.04 4.53
CA VAL A 175 31.62 16.84 5.74
C VAL A 175 31.38 16.01 7.00
N LEU A 176 30.37 15.15 6.98
CA LEU A 176 30.12 14.22 8.10
C LEU A 176 31.28 13.24 8.27
N LEU A 177 31.83 12.71 7.18
CA LEU A 177 33.00 11.85 7.18
C LEU A 177 34.25 12.56 7.72
N ASP A 178 34.52 13.78 7.24
CA ASP A 178 35.64 14.58 7.75
C ASP A 178 35.50 14.87 9.25
N HIS A 179 34.29 15.18 9.71
CA HIS A 179 34.02 15.42 11.12
C HIS A 179 34.25 14.18 11.99
N VAL A 180 33.81 12.99 11.53
CA VAL A 180 34.09 11.72 12.23
C VAL A 180 35.60 11.51 12.32
N LYS A 181 36.32 11.61 11.19
CA LYS A 181 37.78 11.47 11.13
C LYS A 181 38.50 12.46 12.03
N LYS A 182 38.05 13.71 12.09
CA LYS A 182 38.62 14.75 12.97
C LYS A 182 38.35 14.49 14.45
N ASN A 183 37.22 13.88 14.79
CA ASN A 183 36.85 13.53 16.16
C ASN A 183 37.43 12.20 16.63
N GLU A 184 38.07 11.41 15.76
CA GLU A 184 38.84 10.23 16.15
C GLU A 184 40.01 10.65 17.04
N ARG A 185 39.78 10.68 18.36
CA ARG A 185 40.85 10.81 19.34
C ARG A 185 41.49 9.44 19.52
N LYS A 186 42.80 9.31 19.25
CA LYS A 186 43.60 8.17 19.73
C LYS A 186 43.46 8.15 21.26
N GLY A 187 42.95 7.03 21.80
CA GLY A 187 42.68 6.90 23.23
C GLY A 187 43.86 7.36 24.08
N THR A 188 43.58 8.23 25.05
CA THR A 188 44.58 8.84 25.95
C THR A 188 44.94 7.94 27.13
N ARG A 189 44.71 6.62 27.02
CA ARG A 189 45.10 5.69 28.08
C ARG A 189 46.55 5.27 27.80
N PRO A 190 47.55 5.66 28.61
CA PRO A 190 48.84 4.99 28.55
C PRO A 190 48.60 3.51 28.85
N ASP A 191 49.16 2.65 28.00
CA ASP A 191 49.22 1.21 28.20
C ASP A 191 49.79 0.96 29.61
N ARG A 192 49.06 0.21 30.46
CA ARG A 192 49.43 -0.05 31.85
C ARG A 192 49.53 -1.53 32.08
#